data_AF-A0A7Y2BF02-F1
#
_entry.id   AF-A0A7Y2BF02-F1
#
_cell.length_a   1.000
_cell.length_b   1.000
_cell.length_c   1.000
_cell.angle_alpha   90.00
_cell.angle_beta   90.00
_cell.angle_gamma   90.00
#
_symmetry.space_group_name_H-M   'P 1'
#
loop_
_entity.id
_entity.type
_entity.pdbx_description
1 polymer ?
#
loop_
_entity_poly.entity_id
_entity_poly.type
_entity_poly.pdbx_seq_one_letter_code
_entity_poly.pdbx_strand_id
1 'polypeptide(L)'
;MADYLPWLFVIGASLAVVAALVSLWLSLSLALSDELVGGARAQLTTDVRRGLLTKKENLLQEIRDIAFEHDAGKLSDADYEEINAKLRAQARQVLHELDVGAGPFREEAEALIAERLSDEG
;
A
#
# COMPACT_ATOMS: atom_id res chain seq x y z
N MET A 1 22.64 61.77 -3.96
CA MET A 1 22.77 60.35 -4.40
C MET A 1 23.24 59.41 -3.29
N ALA A 2 23.61 59.89 -2.10
CA ALA A 2 24.02 59.04 -0.97
C ALA A 2 22.83 58.58 -0.08
N ASP A 3 21.67 59.22 -0.18
CA ASP A 3 20.52 58.97 0.72
C ASP A 3 19.73 57.68 0.42
N TYR A 4 19.94 57.06 -0.75
CA TYR A 4 19.24 55.82 -1.15
C TYR A 4 19.99 54.54 -0.76
N LEU A 5 21.29 54.65 -0.46
CA LEU A 5 22.16 53.54 -0.07
C LEU A 5 21.64 52.73 1.15
N PRO A 6 21.17 53.37 2.25
CA PRO A 6 20.65 52.62 3.39
C PRO A 6 19.33 51.91 3.07
N TRP A 7 18.46 52.50 2.25
CA TRP A 7 17.18 51.92 1.88
C TRP A 7 17.33 50.66 0.99
N LEU A 8 18.31 50.66 0.08
CA LEU A 8 18.64 49.48 -0.72
C LEU A 8 19.17 48.33 0.17
N PHE A 9 19.95 48.65 1.19
CA PHE A 9 20.46 47.66 2.14
C PHE A 9 19.34 47.03 2.97
N VAL A 10 18.38 47.85 3.43
CA VAL A 10 17.19 47.38 4.16
C VAL A 10 16.33 46.47 3.27
N ILE A 11 16.06 46.86 2.03
CA ILE A 11 15.29 46.04 1.08
C ILE A 11 16.00 44.71 0.80
N GLY A 12 17.31 44.73 0.56
CA GLY A 12 18.11 43.52 0.34
C GLY A 12 18.09 42.58 1.55
N ALA A 13 18.24 43.13 2.76
CA ALA A 13 18.17 42.36 4.00
C ALA A 13 16.78 41.74 4.21
N SER A 14 15.70 42.48 3.96
CA SER A 14 14.34 41.96 4.03
C SER A 14 14.09 40.83 3.03
N LEU A 15 14.55 40.97 1.80
CA LEU A 15 14.47 39.93 0.77
C LEU A 15 15.25 38.67 1.18
N ALA A 16 16.44 38.83 1.77
CA ALA A 16 17.23 37.70 2.27
C ALA A 16 16.51 36.95 3.40
N VAL A 17 15.86 37.67 4.33
CA VAL A 17 15.08 37.06 5.41
C VAL A 17 13.87 36.31 4.86
N VAL A 18 13.13 36.89 3.92
CA VAL A 18 11.99 36.22 3.28
C VAL A 18 12.46 34.99 2.51
N ALA A 19 13.56 35.08 1.77
CA ALA A 19 14.13 33.93 1.06
C ALA A 19 14.55 32.81 2.02
N ALA A 20 15.14 33.15 3.17
CA ALA A 20 15.49 32.17 4.20
C ALA A 20 14.24 31.50 4.80
N LEU A 21 13.19 32.26 5.10
CA LEU A 21 11.92 31.73 5.60
C LEU A 21 11.24 30.82 4.57
N VAL A 22 11.23 31.22 3.31
CA VAL A 22 10.70 30.41 2.20
C VAL A 22 11.51 29.13 2.03
N SER A 23 12.84 29.21 2.03
CA SER A 23 13.71 28.03 1.96
C SER A 23 13.49 27.07 3.11
N LEU A 24 13.32 27.59 4.34
CA LEU A 24 13.01 26.78 5.51
C LEU A 24 11.65 26.12 5.37
N TRP A 25 10.64 26.87 4.91
CA TRP A 25 9.29 26.37 4.68
C TRP A 25 9.26 25.26 3.61
N LEU A 26 9.96 25.45 2.49
CA LEU A 26 10.06 24.44 1.43
C LEU A 26 10.73 23.16 1.93
N SER A 27 11.85 23.29 2.66
CA SER A 27 12.56 22.15 3.24
C SER A 27 11.67 21.37 4.21
N LEU A 28 10.99 22.08 5.11
CA LEU A 28 10.06 21.49 6.07
C LEU A 28 8.87 20.83 5.36
N SER A 29 8.27 21.50 4.38
CA SER A 29 7.18 20.97 3.58
C SER A 29 7.59 19.70 2.83
N LEU A 30 8.79 19.65 2.26
CA LEU A 30 9.30 18.48 1.55
C LEU A 30 9.50 17.29 2.50
N ALA A 31 10.12 17.53 3.66
CA ALA A 31 10.34 16.51 4.67
C ALA A 31 9.02 15.94 5.23
N LEU A 32 8.06 16.81 5.55
CA LEU A 32 6.75 16.38 6.06
C LEU A 32 5.87 15.72 4.99
N SER A 33 5.99 16.14 3.72
CA SER A 33 5.19 15.55 2.64
C SER A 33 5.59 14.11 2.35
N ASP A 34 6.87 13.79 2.37
CA ASP A 34 7.35 12.43 2.09
C ASP A 34 6.88 11.44 3.16
N GLU A 35 6.97 11.84 4.44
CA GLU A 35 6.55 11.00 5.57
C GLU A 35 5.03 10.83 5.66
N LEU A 36 4.26 11.92 5.47
CA LEU A 36 2.79 11.88 5.50
C LEU A 36 2.20 11.12 4.31
N VAL A 37 2.72 11.38 3.09
CA VAL A 37 2.22 10.71 1.89
C VAL A 37 2.69 9.26 1.84
N GLY A 38 3.92 8.96 2.28
CA GLY A 38 4.42 7.60 2.45
C GLY A 38 3.59 6.81 3.46
N GLY A 39 3.32 7.39 4.63
CA GLY A 39 2.49 6.79 5.68
C GLY A 39 1.04 6.54 5.23
N ALA A 40 0.41 7.53 4.57
CA ALA A 40 -0.94 7.38 4.03
C ALA A 40 -1.03 6.30 2.95
N ARG A 41 -0.04 6.23 2.03
CA ARG A 41 0.02 5.17 1.02
C ARG A 41 0.22 3.79 1.66
N ALA A 42 1.14 3.66 2.63
CA ALA A 42 1.39 2.40 3.33
C ALA A 42 0.18 1.91 4.14
N GLN A 43 -0.58 2.84 4.74
CA GLN A 43 -1.85 2.52 5.40
C GLN A 43 -2.90 2.04 4.40
N LEU A 44 -3.10 2.75 3.28
CA LEU A 44 -4.03 2.34 2.24
C LEU A 44 -3.70 0.96 1.67
N THR A 45 -2.42 0.65 1.40
CA THR A 45 -2.03 -0.69 0.93
C THR A 45 -2.28 -1.77 1.98
N THR A 46 -2.06 -1.44 3.26
CA THR A 46 -2.33 -2.36 4.38
C THR A 46 -3.83 -2.60 4.54
N ASP A 47 -4.65 -1.58 4.40
CA ASP A 47 -6.12 -1.67 4.49
C ASP A 47 -6.70 -2.48 3.34
N VAL A 48 -6.24 -2.22 2.11
CA VAL A 48 -6.63 -3.00 0.93
C VAL A 48 -6.25 -4.48 1.12
N ARG A 49 -5.02 -4.76 1.58
CA ARG A 49 -4.57 -6.13 1.85
C ARG A 49 -5.41 -6.81 2.93
N ARG A 50 -5.73 -6.11 4.03
CA ARG A 50 -6.62 -6.63 5.09
C ARG A 50 -8.00 -6.96 4.54
N GLY A 51 -8.59 -6.08 3.73
CA GLY A 51 -9.88 -6.32 3.09
C GLY A 51 -9.88 -7.58 2.21
N LEU A 52 -8.83 -7.78 1.41
CA LEU A 52 -8.65 -8.97 0.58
C LEU A 52 -8.51 -10.25 1.43
N LEU A 53 -7.77 -10.20 2.55
CA LEU A 53 -7.63 -11.33 3.46
C LEU A 53 -8.96 -11.71 4.11
N THR A 54 -9.76 -10.73 4.55
CA THR A 54 -11.11 -10.97 5.08
C THR A 54 -12.01 -11.58 4.00
N LYS A 55 -11.96 -11.07 2.77
CA LYS A 55 -12.74 -11.61 1.65
C LYS A 55 -12.35 -13.06 1.34
N LYS A 56 -11.06 -13.40 1.40
CA LYS A 56 -10.57 -14.77 1.27
C LYS A 56 -11.19 -15.68 2.34
N GLU A 57 -11.12 -15.31 3.61
CA GLU A 57 -11.65 -16.16 4.69
C GLU A 57 -13.16 -16.38 4.54
N ASN A 58 -13.91 -15.31 4.21
CA ASN A 58 -15.34 -15.40 3.97
C ASN A 58 -15.67 -16.36 2.81
N LEU A 59 -14.96 -16.26 1.69
CA LEU A 59 -15.17 -17.15 0.54
C LEU A 59 -14.83 -18.61 0.88
N LEU A 60 -13.77 -18.85 1.65
CA LEU A 60 -13.40 -20.20 2.07
C LEU A 60 -14.42 -20.78 3.05
N GLN A 61 -14.97 -19.96 3.93
CA GLN A 61 -16.05 -20.36 4.82
C GLN A 61 -17.31 -20.69 4.03
N GLU A 62 -17.72 -19.83 3.09
CA GLU A 62 -18.90 -20.06 2.26
C GLU A 62 -18.78 -21.35 1.45
N ILE A 63 -17.59 -21.65 0.90
CA ILE A 63 -17.32 -22.94 0.22
C ILE A 63 -17.51 -24.13 1.17
N ARG A 64 -17.07 -24.02 2.42
CA ARG A 64 -17.26 -25.07 3.43
C ARG A 64 -18.73 -25.24 3.79
N ASP A 65 -19.46 -24.13 3.93
CA ASP A 65 -20.85 -24.12 4.33
C ASP A 65 -21.74 -24.77 3.24
N ILE A 66 -21.53 -24.43 1.96
CA ILE A 66 -22.28 -25.06 0.86
C ILE A 66 -21.96 -26.55 0.70
N ALA A 67 -20.72 -26.97 0.98
CA ALA A 67 -20.33 -28.37 0.95
C ALA A 67 -21.02 -29.15 2.07
N PHE A 68 -21.13 -28.55 3.26
CA PHE A 68 -21.87 -29.14 4.36
C PHE A 68 -23.37 -29.24 4.08
N GLU A 69 -23.98 -28.22 3.46
CA GLU A 69 -25.39 -28.25 3.08
C GLU A 69 -25.69 -29.30 1.99
N HIS A 70 -24.76 -29.47 1.04
CA HIS A 70 -24.80 -30.54 0.05
C HIS A 70 -24.69 -31.92 0.70
N ASP A 71 -23.71 -32.14 1.57
CA ASP A 71 -23.54 -33.39 2.33
C ASP A 71 -24.77 -33.70 3.21
N ALA A 72 -25.43 -32.67 3.73
CA ALA A 72 -26.68 -32.79 4.49
C ALA A 72 -27.92 -33.06 3.62
N GLY A 73 -27.78 -33.11 2.30
CA GLY A 73 -28.86 -33.36 1.33
C GLY A 73 -29.83 -32.18 1.16
N LYS A 74 -29.45 -30.98 1.59
CA LYS A 74 -30.28 -29.77 1.45
C LYS A 74 -30.11 -29.08 0.09
N LEU A 75 -29.02 -29.37 -0.60
CA LEU A 75 -28.66 -28.79 -1.88
C LEU A 75 -28.53 -29.90 -2.93
N SER A 76 -29.02 -29.67 -4.14
CA SER A 76 -28.86 -30.63 -5.23
C SER A 76 -27.41 -30.61 -5.76
N ASP A 77 -26.94 -31.72 -6.32
CA ASP A 77 -25.60 -31.81 -6.91
C ASP A 77 -25.38 -30.75 -8.00
N ALA A 78 -26.42 -30.45 -8.79
CA ALA A 78 -26.37 -29.47 -9.86
C ALA A 78 -26.21 -28.03 -9.32
N ASP A 79 -26.98 -27.68 -8.29
CA ASP A 79 -26.90 -26.36 -7.66
C ASP A 79 -25.58 -26.18 -6.91
N TYR A 80 -25.11 -27.24 -6.23
CA TYR A 80 -23.81 -27.24 -5.55
C TYR A 80 -22.65 -26.98 -6.52
N GLU A 81 -22.59 -27.69 -7.64
CA GLU A 81 -21.52 -27.51 -8.63
C GLU A 81 -21.52 -26.10 -9.24
N GLU A 82 -22.70 -25.54 -9.54
CA GLU A 82 -22.82 -24.17 -10.05
C GLU A 82 -22.28 -23.13 -9.04
N ILE A 83 -22.73 -23.22 -7.78
CA ILE A 83 -22.34 -22.26 -6.73
C ILE A 83 -20.86 -22.43 -6.37
N ASN A 84 -20.38 -23.67 -6.21
CA ASN A 84 -18.99 -23.98 -5.87
C ASN A 84 -18.02 -23.53 -6.97
N ALA A 85 -18.37 -23.73 -8.25
CA ALA A 85 -17.55 -23.26 -9.36
C ALA A 85 -17.37 -21.73 -9.35
N LYS A 86 -18.46 -21.00 -9.07
CA LYS A 86 -18.45 -19.54 -8.96
C LYS A 86 -17.62 -19.06 -7.77
N LEU A 87 -17.81 -19.64 -6.58
CA LEU A 87 -17.05 -19.27 -5.37
C LEU A 87 -15.56 -19.57 -5.52
N ARG A 88 -15.21 -20.71 -6.11
CA ARG A 88 -13.80 -21.05 -6.40
C ARG A 88 -13.17 -20.10 -7.41
N ALA A 89 -13.91 -19.64 -8.42
CA ALA A 89 -13.42 -18.63 -9.35
C ALA A 89 -13.12 -17.30 -8.63
N GLN A 90 -14.02 -16.86 -7.74
CA GLN A 90 -13.82 -15.66 -6.92
C GLN A 90 -12.64 -15.81 -5.96
N ALA A 91 -12.49 -16.97 -5.32
CA ALA A 91 -11.38 -17.25 -4.42
C ALA A 91 -10.03 -17.22 -5.16
N ARG A 92 -9.96 -17.79 -6.36
CA ARG A 92 -8.75 -17.70 -7.22
C ARG A 92 -8.40 -16.26 -7.57
N GLN A 93 -9.39 -15.44 -7.91
CA GLN A 93 -9.16 -14.03 -8.21
C GLN A 93 -8.62 -13.27 -7.00
N VAL A 94 -9.21 -13.45 -5.81
CA VAL A 94 -8.76 -12.78 -4.58
C VAL A 94 -7.34 -13.20 -4.20
N LEU A 95 -7.00 -14.48 -4.38
CA LEU A 95 -5.63 -14.96 -4.16
C LEU A 95 -4.64 -14.34 -5.16
N HIS A 96 -5.02 -14.23 -6.43
CA HIS A 96 -4.19 -13.56 -7.43
C HIS A 96 -3.95 -12.08 -7.11
N GLU A 97 -4.99 -11.36 -6.68
CA GLU A 97 -4.87 -9.95 -6.25
C GLU A 97 -3.94 -9.80 -5.04
N LEU A 98 -3.98 -10.75 -4.10
CA LEU A 98 -3.04 -10.81 -2.96
C LEU A 98 -1.60 -11.09 -3.40
N ASP A 99 -1.39 -11.99 -4.37
CA ASP A 99 -0.08 -12.35 -4.89
C ASP A 99 0.56 -11.21 -5.70
N VAL A 100 -0.23 -10.53 -6.53
CA VAL A 100 0.23 -9.35 -7.30
C VAL A 100 0.65 -8.23 -6.34
N GLY A 101 -0.10 -8.00 -5.26
CA GLY A 101 0.28 -7.06 -4.20
C GLY A 101 1.53 -7.47 -3.40
N ALA A 102 1.93 -8.74 -3.46
CA ALA A 102 3.11 -9.27 -2.77
C ALA A 102 4.40 -9.25 -3.62
N GLY A 103 4.32 -8.95 -4.92
CA GLY A 103 5.45 -8.95 -5.86
C GLY A 103 6.69 -8.17 -5.38
N PRO A 104 6.55 -6.89 -4.98
CA PRO A 104 7.69 -6.08 -4.53
C PRO A 104 8.38 -6.64 -3.28
N PHE A 105 7.60 -7.20 -2.35
CA PHE A 105 8.13 -7.82 -1.12
C PHE A 105 8.84 -9.14 -1.40
N ARG A 106 8.44 -9.86 -2.46
CA ARG A 106 9.15 -11.08 -2.91
C ARG A 106 10.51 -10.74 -3.48
N GLU A 107 10.62 -9.71 -4.31
CA GLU A 107 11.90 -9.29 -4.90
C GLU A 107 12.88 -8.82 -3.81
N GLU A 108 12.40 -8.06 -2.82
CA GLU A 108 13.22 -7.63 -1.68
C GLU A 108 13.67 -8.82 -0.82
N ALA A 109 12.79 -9.80 -0.57
CA ALA A 109 13.15 -11.01 0.15
C ALA A 109 14.16 -11.88 -0.63
N GLU A 110 14.00 -12.01 -1.95
CA GLU A 110 14.92 -12.76 -2.82
C GLU A 110 16.31 -12.10 -2.87
N ALA A 111 16.37 -10.76 -2.88
CA ALA A 111 17.64 -10.02 -2.79
C ALA A 111 18.35 -10.24 -1.45
N LEU A 112 17.64 -10.18 -0.32
CA LEU A 112 18.20 -10.43 1.01
C LEU A 112 18.70 -11.88 1.17
N ILE A 113 18.00 -12.85 0.59
CA ILE A 113 18.42 -14.25 0.58
C ILE A 113 19.70 -14.41 -0.26
N ALA A 114 19.77 -13.77 -1.43
CA ALA A 114 20.94 -13.82 -2.29
C ALA A 114 22.19 -13.22 -1.62
N GLU A 115 22.04 -12.09 -0.91
CA GLU A 115 23.11 -11.44 -0.14
C GLU A 115 23.66 -12.36 0.96
N ARG A 116 22.78 -13.02 1.73
CA ARG A 116 23.19 -13.96 2.78
C ARG A 116 23.87 -15.22 2.24
N LEU A 117 23.42 -15.73 1.10
CA LEU A 117 24.02 -16.90 0.46
C LEU A 117 25.39 -16.60 -0.16
N SER A 118 25.67 -15.34 -0.54
CA SER A 118 27.00 -14.93 -1.01
C SER A 118 28.02 -14.71 0.10
N ASP A 119 27.57 -14.43 1.33
CA ASP A 119 28.46 -14.24 2.50
C ASP A 119 28.88 -15.55 3.18
N GLU A 120 28.15 -16.66 2.94
CA GLU A 120 28.43 -17.99 3.51
C GLU A 120 29.22 -18.93 2.58
N GLY A 121 29.58 -18.50 1.36
CA GLY A 121 30.35 -19.27 0.37
C GLY A 121 31.78 -18.78 0.18
#